data_AF-A0A1F9IXQ0-F1
#
_entry.id   AF-A0A1F9IXQ0-F1
#
_cell.length_a   1.000
_cell.length_b   1.000
_cell.length_c   1.000
_cell.angle_alpha   90.00
_cell.angle_beta   90.00
_cell.angle_gamma   90.00
#
_symmetry.space_group_name_H-M   'P 1'
#
loop_
_entity.id
_entity.type
_entity.pdbx_description
1 polymer ?
#
loop_
_entity_poly.entity_id
_entity_poly.type
_entity_poly.pdbx_seq_one_letter_code
_entity_poly.pdbx_strand_id
1 'polypeptide(L)' 'MAKKPANHSKAWTSQQVKQLETLALGNTPTRVIGLKMGRTEASIQSKASVEDISLKPTNQSPYGKRN' A
#
# COMPACT_ATOMS: atom_id res chain seq x y z
N MET A 1 -2.06 1.25 22.93
CA MET A 1 -2.03 0.11 21.98
C MET A 1 -2.12 0.66 20.56
N ALA A 2 -1.27 0.20 19.64
CA ALA A 2 -1.41 0.56 18.23
C ALA A 2 -2.74 0.00 17.69
N LYS A 3 -3.56 0.85 17.06
CA LYS A 3 -4.83 0.40 16.46
C LYS A 3 -4.51 -0.63 15.37
N LYS A 4 -5.08 -1.84 15.48
CA LYS A 4 -4.94 -2.86 14.44
C LYS A 4 -5.63 -2.34 13.16
N PRO A 5 -4.99 -2.44 11.98
CA PRO A 5 -5.64 -2.07 10.73
C PRO A 5 -6.89 -2.93 10.48
N ALA A 6 -7.95 -2.32 9.96
CA ALA A 6 -9.25 -2.96 9.77
C ALA A 6 -9.22 -4.22 8.87
N ASN A 7 -8.19 -4.33 8.01
CA ASN A 7 -8.01 -5.44 7.08
C ASN A 7 -6.78 -6.30 7.40
N HIS A 8 -6.24 -6.21 8.62
CA HIS A 8 -5.18 -7.10 9.06
C HIS A 8 -5.64 -8.56 9.00
N SER A 9 -4.81 -9.48 8.48
CA SER A 9 -5.11 -10.92 8.29
C SER A 9 -6.30 -11.29 7.40
N LYS A 10 -6.95 -10.32 6.72
CA LYS A 10 -8.02 -10.62 5.76
C LYS A 10 -7.45 -10.96 4.39
N ALA A 11 -8.08 -11.93 3.73
CA ALA A 11 -7.82 -12.27 2.34
C ALA A 11 -7.96 -11.03 1.43
N TRP A 12 -7.26 -11.06 0.30
CA TRP A 12 -7.34 -10.01 -0.71
C TRP A 12 -8.45 -10.33 -1.71
N THR A 13 -9.31 -9.35 -1.98
CA THR A 13 -10.28 -9.46 -3.08
C THR A 13 -9.68 -8.86 -4.35
N SER A 14 -10.18 -9.28 -5.52
CA SER A 14 -9.72 -8.73 -6.80
C SER A 14 -9.94 -7.21 -6.90
N GLN A 15 -11.01 -6.70 -6.26
CA GLN A 15 -11.26 -5.25 -6.16
C GLN A 15 -10.17 -4.53 -5.36
N GLN A 16 -9.68 -5.13 -4.28
CA GLN A 16 -8.57 -4.57 -3.49
C GLN A 16 -7.26 -4.59 -4.28
N VAL A 17 -7.01 -5.63 -5.07
CA VAL A 17 -5.83 -5.67 -5.96
C VAL A 17 -5.89 -4.55 -6.99
N LYS A 18 -7.03 -4.36 -7.66
CA LYS A 18 -7.22 -3.25 -8.61
C LYS A 18 -7.07 -1.87 -7.96
N GLN A 19 -7.56 -1.72 -6.73
CA GLN A 19 -7.38 -0.49 -5.96
C GLN A 19 -5.90 -0.22 -5.63
N LEU A 20 -5.16 -1.27 -5.24
CA LEU A 20 -3.71 -1.19 -4.99
C LEU A 20 -2.97 -0.74 -6.26
N GLU A 21 -3.24 -1.37 -7.39
CA GLU A 21 -2.65 -1.02 -8.69
C GLU A 21 -2.93 0.43 -9.07
N THR A 22 -4.19 0.88 -8.96
CA THR A 22 -4.58 2.26 -9.27
C THR A 22 -3.81 3.28 -8.43
N LEU A 23 -3.66 3.01 -7.13
CA LEU A 23 -2.92 3.89 -6.22
C LEU A 23 -1.42 3.89 -6.53
N ALA A 24 -0.85 2.72 -6.86
CA ALA A 24 0.55 2.58 -7.24
C ALA A 24 0.87 3.33 -8.53
N LEU A 25 0.03 3.20 -9.56
CA LEU A 25 0.12 3.95 -10.82
C LEU A 25 0.01 5.47 -10.61
N GLY A 26 -0.79 5.89 -9.62
CA GLY A 26 -0.87 7.29 -9.19
C GLY A 26 0.33 7.78 -8.38
N ASN A 27 1.44 7.01 -8.32
CA ASN A 27 2.62 7.29 -7.51
C ASN A 27 2.29 7.53 -6.02
N THR A 28 1.25 6.87 -5.51
CA THR A 28 0.87 7.01 -4.10
C THR A 28 1.92 6.34 -3.22
N PRO A 29 2.46 7.02 -2.20
CA PRO A 29 3.43 6.42 -1.28
C PRO A 29 2.88 5.15 -0.63
N THR A 30 3.68 4.09 -0.54
CA THR A 30 3.26 2.76 -0.03
C THR A 30 2.57 2.85 1.33
N ARG A 31 3.07 3.72 2.21
CA ARG A 31 2.45 3.96 3.52
C ARG A 31 1.06 4.59 3.43
N VAL A 32 0.86 5.53 2.50
CA VAL A 32 -0.43 6.19 2.25
C VAL A 32 -1.43 5.20 1.64
N ILE A 33 -0.97 4.29 0.76
CA ILE A 33 -1.77 3.17 0.26
C ILE A 33 -2.29 2.33 1.43
N GLY A 34 -1.40 1.94 2.36
CA GLY A 34 -1.77 1.19 3.56
C GLY A 34 -2.85 1.88 4.39
N LEU A 35 -2.71 3.20 4.60
CA LEU A 35 -3.72 4.00 5.32
C LEU A 35 -5.07 4.03 4.60
N LYS A 36 -5.09 4.29 3.28
CA LYS A 36 -6.32 4.31 2.47
C LYS A 36 -7.03 2.96 2.43
N MET A 37 -6.27 1.87 2.42
CA MET A 37 -6.80 0.51 2.35
C MET A 37 -7.01 -0.16 3.71
N GLY A 38 -6.66 0.52 4.82
CA GLY A 38 -6.74 -0.04 6.16
C GLY A 38 -5.85 -1.29 6.35
N ARG A 39 -4.69 -1.33 5.71
CA ARG A 39 -3.69 -2.42 5.76
C ARG A 39 -2.34 -1.90 6.26
N THR A 40 -1.46 -2.81 6.71
CA THR A 40 -0.07 -2.44 7.05
C THR A 40 0.74 -2.19 5.78
N GLU A 41 1.76 -1.35 5.87
CA GLU A 41 2.73 -1.12 4.79
C GLU A 41 3.36 -2.43 4.30
N ALA A 42 3.75 -3.31 5.21
CA ALA A 42 4.26 -4.64 4.89
C ALA A 42 3.25 -5.48 4.09
N SER A 43 1.95 -5.43 4.45
CA SER A 43 0.91 -6.15 3.69
C SER A 43 0.75 -5.61 2.27
N ILE A 44 0.94 -4.30 2.06
CA ILE A 44 0.94 -3.69 0.73
C ILE A 44 2.14 -4.17 -0.08
N GLN A 45 3.35 -4.12 0.50
CA GLN A 45 4.57 -4.58 -0.17
C GLN A 45 4.49 -6.06 -0.56
N SER A 46 4.09 -6.94 0.35
CA SER A 46 3.95 -8.36 0.06
C SER A 46 2.93 -8.62 -1.05
N LYS A 47 1.77 -7.95 -1.03
CA LYS A 47 0.76 -8.17 -2.06
C LYS A 47 1.20 -7.62 -3.41
N ALA A 48 1.81 -6.43 -3.44
CA ALA A 48 2.32 -5.86 -4.68
C ALA A 48 3.36 -6.76 -5.34
N SER A 49 4.23 -7.39 -4.54
CA SER A 49 5.20 -8.36 -5.05
C SER A 49 4.57 -9.64 -5.60
N VAL A 50 3.45 -10.09 -5.03
CA VAL A 50 2.72 -11.29 -5.50
C VAL A 50 1.95 -11.03 -6.79
N GLU A 51 1.50 -9.80 -6.99
CA GLU A 51 0.69 -9.38 -8.15
C GLU A 51 1.53 -8.65 -9.22
N ASP A 52 2.86 -8.65 -9.10
CA ASP A 52 3.79 -7.93 -9.98
C ASP A 52 3.48 -6.42 -10.16
N ILE A 53 2.91 -5.80 -9.12
CA ILE A 53 2.59 -4.36 -9.10
C ILE A 53 3.82 -3.58 -8.65
N SER A 54 4.36 -2.74 -9.52
CA SER A 54 5.46 -1.85 -9.17
C SER A 54 5.01 -0.76 -8.18
N LEU A 55 5.65 -0.70 -7.01
CA LEU A 55 5.50 0.38 -6.03
C LEU A 55 6.53 1.50 -6.21
N LYS A 56 7.29 1.49 -7.32
CA LYS A 56 8.36 2.46 -7.54
C LYS A 56 7.79 3.80 -8.05
N PRO A 57 8.36 4.94 -7.61
CA PRO A 57 9.55 5.06 -6.77
C PRO A 57 9.28 4.68 -5.31
N THR A 58 10.09 3.76 -4.79
CA THR A 58 9.96 3.24 -3.43
C THR A 58 10.16 4.39 -2.44
N ASN A 59 9.11 4.69 -1.69
CA ASN A 59 9.20 5.45 -0.45
C ASN A 59 9.46 6.97 -0.59
N GLN A 60 8.78 7.63 -1.53
CA GLN A 60 8.62 9.08 -1.41
C GLN A 60 7.56 9.38 -0.37
N SER A 61 7.92 10.04 0.74
CA SER A 61 6.92 10.69 1.60
C SER A 61 6.15 11.71 0.75
N PRO A 62 4.85 11.95 0.99
CA PRO A 62 4.09 12.97 0.24
C PRO A 62 4.69 14.39 0.34
N TYR A 63 5.66 14.62 1.24
CA TYR A 63 6.42 15.87 1.37
C TYR A 63 7.88 15.79 0.87
N GLY A 64 8.25 14.73 0.14
CA GLY A 64 9.64 14.47 -0.26
C GLY A 64 10.54 14.05 0.92
N LYS A 65 11.83 13.77 0.64
CA LYS A 65 12.84 13.66 1.70
C LYS A 65 13.07 15.06 2.26
N ARG A 66 12.87 15.26 3.56
CA ARG A 66 13.42 16.42 4.27
C ARG A 66 14.92 16.17 4.37
N ASN A 67 15.71 16.81 3.51
CA ASN A 67 17.15 16.94 3.70
C ASN A 67 17.45 17.94 4.81
#